data_AF-A0A961CA70-F1
#
_entry.id   AF-A0A961CA70-F1
#
_cell.length_a   1.000
_cell.length_b   1.000
_cell.length_c   1.000
_cell.angle_alpha   90.00
_cell.angle_beta   90.00
_cell.angle_gamma   90.00
#
_symmetry.space_group_name_H-M   'P 1'
#
loop_
_entity.id
_entity.type
_entity.pdbx_description
1 polymer ?
#
loop_
_entity_poly.entity_id
_entity_poly.type
_entity_poly.pdbx_seq_one_letter_code
_entity_poly.pdbx_strand_id
1 'polypeptide(L)'
;MRLLVSAVAALLLAACAATPTGPVTVQVLAINDFHGHLEPPRGGFRQPDPADPGKALATPAGGIAHLATAVQQAMAASPHSIFVAAGDLIGASPLISALAQDRPTVDLLSRIGLVASAVGNHEFDRGAQALLDLQRQAGFQWLAASTVDTRTGRTILPPYIVRRFDGIDVAFIGLTLAATPSIVAADGVAGLAFRDEAQTVNALVPG
;
A
#
# COMPACT_ATOMS: atom_id res chain seq x y z
N MET A 1 45.77 -33.94 46.21
CA MET A 1 46.10 -32.50 46.34
C MET A 1 46.75 -32.11 45.02
N ARG A 2 46.16 -31.41 44.04
CA ARG A 2 45.11 -30.39 43.99
C ARG A 2 44.39 -30.43 42.61
N LEU A 3 43.06 -30.26 42.64
CA LEU A 3 42.15 -29.45 41.79
C LEU A 3 42.39 -29.46 40.27
N LEU A 4 41.52 -30.03 39.42
CA LEU A 4 40.17 -29.59 38.98
C LEU A 4 40.09 -28.12 38.51
N VAL A 5 39.35 -27.92 37.41
CA VAL A 5 38.76 -26.69 36.84
C VAL A 5 39.48 -26.08 35.63
N SER A 6 38.96 -26.37 34.43
CA SER A 6 38.69 -25.37 33.38
C SER A 6 37.83 -26.02 32.28
N ALA A 7 36.55 -26.23 32.59
CA ALA A 7 35.52 -26.59 31.63
C ALA A 7 34.28 -25.74 31.92
N VAL A 8 34.39 -24.42 31.76
CA VAL A 8 33.23 -23.51 31.84
C VAL A 8 33.50 -22.33 30.91
N ALA A 9 32.84 -22.30 29.74
CA ALA A 9 32.34 -21.10 29.06
C ALA A 9 31.89 -21.46 27.62
N ALA A 10 30.90 -22.34 27.49
CA ALA A 10 30.13 -22.51 26.26
C ALA A 10 28.65 -22.63 26.62
N LEU A 11 28.17 -21.74 27.48
CA LEU A 11 26.75 -21.54 27.74
C LEU A 11 26.46 -20.07 27.55
N LEU A 12 25.28 -19.79 26.98
CA LEU A 12 24.66 -18.48 26.74
C LEU A 12 24.89 -17.92 25.34
N LEU A 13 24.08 -18.41 24.39
CA LEU A 13 23.27 -17.57 23.47
C LEU A 13 22.32 -18.44 22.62
N ALA A 14 21.71 -19.48 23.21
CA ALA A 14 20.45 -19.99 22.70
C ALA A 14 19.34 -19.13 23.32
N ALA A 15 19.23 -17.88 22.87
CA ALA A 15 18.02 -17.12 23.08
C ALA A 15 16.94 -17.83 22.25
N CYS A 16 16.18 -18.71 22.89
CA CYS A 16 14.94 -19.21 22.33
C CYS A 16 14.12 -17.98 21.95
N ALA A 17 13.97 -17.72 20.66
CA ALA A 17 12.91 -16.86 20.17
C ALA A 17 11.61 -17.54 20.64
N ALA A 18 11.06 -17.06 21.75
CA ALA A 18 9.81 -17.56 22.27
C ALA A 18 8.75 -17.25 21.21
N THR A 19 8.25 -18.27 20.53
CA THR A 19 7.09 -18.13 19.65
C THR A 19 5.95 -17.56 20.48
N PRO A 20 5.25 -16.50 20.04
CA PRO A 20 4.14 -15.93 20.80
C PRO A 20 3.15 -17.03 21.16
N THR A 21 2.85 -17.17 22.44
CA THR A 21 1.90 -18.19 22.94
C THR A 21 0.44 -17.72 22.84
N GLY A 22 0.19 -16.56 22.22
CA GLY A 22 -1.13 -15.95 22.04
C GLY A 22 -1.27 -15.28 20.67
N PRO A 23 -2.48 -14.81 20.33
CA PRO A 23 -2.74 -14.16 19.04
C PRO A 23 -1.81 -12.96 18.80
N VAL A 24 -1.25 -12.88 17.59
CA VAL A 24 -0.53 -11.68 17.14
C VAL A 24 -1.55 -10.70 16.57
N THR A 25 -1.74 -9.56 17.22
CA THR A 25 -2.55 -8.47 16.66
C THR A 25 -1.72 -7.67 15.67
N VAL A 26 -2.22 -7.53 14.45
CA VAL A 26 -1.64 -6.69 13.39
C VAL A 26 -2.63 -5.58 13.05
N GLN A 27 -2.17 -4.34 13.06
CA GLN A 27 -2.94 -3.19 12.62
C GLN A 27 -2.63 -2.91 11.14
N VAL A 28 -3.65 -3.02 10.30
CA VAL A 28 -3.55 -2.64 8.89
C VAL A 28 -4.21 -1.28 8.71
N LEU A 29 -3.39 -0.27 8.42
CA LEU A 29 -3.85 1.03 7.99
C LEU A 29 -3.95 0.99 6.47
N ALA A 30 -5.12 1.33 5.92
CA ALA A 30 -5.35 1.26 4.49
C ALA A 30 -5.98 2.54 3.97
N ILE A 31 -5.54 2.96 2.79
CA ILE A 31 -6.21 3.97 1.96
C ILE A 31 -6.50 3.40 0.57
N ASN A 32 -7.33 4.09 -0.18
CA ASN A 32 -7.62 3.83 -1.57
C ASN A 32 -8.00 5.16 -2.25
N ASP A 33 -7.98 5.19 -3.57
CA ASP A 33 -8.56 6.29 -4.37
C ASP A 33 -8.01 7.67 -3.96
N PHE A 34 -6.72 7.73 -3.62
CA PHE A 34 -6.10 8.98 -3.19
C PHE A 34 -6.05 9.99 -4.34
N HIS A 35 -5.92 9.54 -5.59
CA HIS A 35 -5.99 10.37 -6.80
C HIS A 35 -5.15 11.66 -6.72
N GLY A 36 -3.98 11.62 -6.08
CA GLY A 36 -3.16 12.81 -5.90
C GLY A 36 -3.85 13.99 -5.19
N HIS A 37 -4.82 13.74 -4.30
CA HIS A 37 -5.43 14.75 -3.44
C HIS A 37 -4.45 15.20 -2.35
N LEU A 38 -3.42 15.94 -2.76
CA LEU A 38 -2.37 16.45 -1.87
C LEU A 38 -2.90 17.52 -0.91
N GLU A 39 -3.89 18.29 -1.34
CA GLU A 39 -4.51 19.36 -0.56
C GLU A 39 -5.95 18.98 -0.18
N PRO A 40 -6.46 19.50 0.97
CA PRO A 40 -7.88 19.47 1.27
C PRO A 40 -8.72 20.08 0.13
N PRO A 41 -9.92 19.56 -0.15
CA PRO A 41 -10.81 20.16 -1.12
C PRO A 41 -11.16 21.60 -0.73
N ARG A 42 -11.25 22.49 -1.73
CA ARG A 42 -11.63 23.89 -1.50
C ARG A 42 -13.01 23.94 -0.84
N GLY A 43 -13.11 24.68 0.26
CA GLY A 43 -14.35 24.79 1.04
C GLY A 43 -14.51 23.73 2.12
N GLY A 44 -13.56 22.80 2.25
CA GLY A 44 -13.54 21.75 3.26
C GLY A 44 -14.65 20.70 3.06
N PHE A 45 -14.68 19.72 3.94
CA PHE A 45 -15.77 18.78 4.04
C PHE A 45 -16.95 19.43 4.76
N ARG A 46 -18.14 19.34 4.14
CA ARG A 46 -19.38 19.83 4.73
C ARG A 46 -19.98 18.74 5.60
N GLN A 47 -20.12 19.01 6.89
CA GLN A 47 -20.82 18.15 7.83
C GLN A 47 -21.94 18.92 8.53
N PRO A 48 -23.05 18.26 8.90
CA PRO A 48 -24.08 18.89 9.72
C PRO A 48 -23.49 19.48 10.99
N ASP A 49 -23.91 20.68 11.38
CA ASP A 49 -23.54 21.25 12.67
C ASP A 49 -24.25 20.49 13.80
N PRO A 50 -23.53 19.84 14.74
CA PRO A 50 -24.15 19.14 15.86
C PRO A 50 -24.99 20.04 16.77
N ALA A 51 -24.71 21.35 16.79
CA ALA A 51 -25.43 22.34 17.59
C ALA A 51 -26.60 22.99 16.83
N ASP A 52 -26.64 22.90 15.50
CA ASP A 52 -27.67 23.50 14.66
C ASP A 52 -27.89 22.67 13.37
N PRO A 53 -28.82 21.70 13.37
CA PRO A 53 -29.06 20.81 12.22
C PRO A 53 -29.42 21.51 10.90
N GLY A 54 -29.77 22.80 10.93
CA GLY A 54 -30.02 23.62 9.74
C GLY A 54 -28.76 24.19 9.08
N LYS A 55 -27.58 23.99 9.68
CA LYS A 55 -26.29 24.51 9.20
C LYS A 55 -25.32 23.39 8.86
N ALA A 56 -24.43 23.71 7.92
CA ALA A 56 -23.29 22.86 7.59
C ALA A 56 -21.98 23.55 7.99
N LEU A 57 -21.17 22.85 8.77
CA LEU A 57 -19.81 23.27 9.10
C LEU A 57 -18.86 22.85 7.97
N ALA A 58 -17.97 23.76 7.58
CA ALA A 58 -16.82 23.42 6.75
C ALA A 58 -15.67 22.99 7.64
N THR A 59 -15.26 21.72 7.52
CA THR A 59 -14.11 21.17 8.23
C THR A 59 -12.99 20.93 7.23
N PRO A 60 -11.81 21.54 7.39
CA PRO A 60 -10.62 21.15 6.63
C PRO A 60 -10.31 19.68 6.93
N ALA A 61 -10.46 18.81 5.94
CA ALA A 61 -10.14 17.39 6.02
C ALA A 61 -9.67 16.89 4.64
N GLY A 62 -9.02 15.73 4.60
CA GLY A 62 -8.33 15.24 3.40
C GLY A 62 -6.98 15.91 3.19
N GLY A 63 -6.31 15.62 2.07
CA GLY A 63 -4.95 16.09 1.85
C GLY A 63 -3.89 15.24 2.56
N ILE A 64 -2.69 15.26 2.01
CA ILE A 64 -1.57 14.41 2.47
C ILE A 64 -1.10 14.76 3.89
N ALA A 65 -1.24 16.02 4.32
CA ALA A 65 -0.81 16.45 5.65
C ALA A 65 -1.70 15.87 6.78
N HIS A 66 -3.02 15.87 6.58
CA HIS A 66 -3.94 15.25 7.53
C HIS A 66 -3.75 13.72 7.55
N LEU A 67 -3.59 13.12 6.37
CA LEU A 67 -3.29 11.69 6.26
C LEU A 67 -1.99 11.33 6.97
N ALA A 68 -0.91 12.08 6.76
CA ALA A 68 0.38 11.86 7.41
C ALA A 68 0.24 11.87 8.93
N THR A 69 -0.47 12.86 9.47
CA THR A 69 -0.69 12.97 10.92
C THR A 69 -1.47 11.77 11.46
N ALA A 70 -2.56 11.39 10.79
CA ALA A 70 -3.38 10.26 11.19
C ALA A 70 -2.62 8.92 11.14
N VAL A 71 -1.87 8.68 10.05
CA VAL A 71 -1.02 7.48 9.89
C VAL A 71 0.05 7.43 10.97
N GLN A 72 0.78 8.53 11.21
CA GLN A 72 1.82 8.57 12.22
C GLN A 72 1.29 8.32 13.63
N GLN A 73 0.15 8.91 13.98
CA GLN A 73 -0.50 8.69 15.28
C GLN A 73 -0.97 7.23 15.44
N ALA A 74 -1.60 6.67 14.41
CA ALA A 74 -2.07 5.29 14.45
C ALA A 74 -0.90 4.28 14.52
N MET A 75 0.15 4.49 13.72
CA MET A 75 1.36 3.67 13.77
C MET A 75 2.08 3.77 15.12
N ALA A 76 2.09 4.93 15.78
CA ALA A 76 2.68 5.08 17.10
C ALA A 76 1.90 4.35 18.21
N ALA A 77 0.61 4.09 18.00
CA ALA A 77 -0.26 3.42 18.96
C ALA A 77 -0.13 1.89 18.96
N SER A 78 0.51 1.28 17.96
CA SER A 78 0.63 -0.17 17.81
C SER A 78 1.98 -0.57 17.19
N PRO A 79 2.76 -1.46 17.83
CA PRO A 79 4.07 -1.86 17.31
C PRO A 79 3.98 -2.73 16.04
N HIS A 80 2.84 -3.40 15.80
CA HIS A 80 2.61 -4.24 14.62
C HIS A 80 1.69 -3.56 13.63
N SER A 81 2.08 -2.34 13.22
CA SER A 81 1.32 -1.58 12.23
C SER A 81 1.97 -1.65 10.85
N ILE A 82 1.13 -1.68 9.83
CA ILE A 82 1.55 -1.56 8.44
C ILE A 82 0.60 -0.61 7.71
N PHE A 83 1.16 0.25 6.88
CA PHE A 83 0.39 1.15 6.02
C PHE A 83 0.44 0.66 4.57
N VAL A 84 -0.72 0.37 4.00
CA VAL A 84 -0.91 -0.15 2.64
C VAL A 84 -1.99 0.64 1.90
N ALA A 85 -2.12 0.39 0.60
CA ALA A 85 -3.17 0.98 -0.22
C ALA A 85 -3.80 -0.01 -1.20
N ALA A 86 -5.02 0.29 -1.64
CA ALA A 86 -5.80 -0.55 -2.57
C ALA A 86 -5.83 -0.02 -4.02
N GLY A 87 -4.91 0.86 -4.40
CA GLY A 87 -4.81 1.41 -5.76
C GLY A 87 -5.47 2.78 -5.93
N ASP A 88 -5.44 3.27 -7.17
CA ASP A 88 -5.91 4.59 -7.58
C ASP A 88 -5.32 5.72 -6.73
N LEU A 89 -4.01 5.62 -6.49
CA LEU A 89 -3.25 6.62 -5.75
C LEU A 89 -2.95 7.85 -6.60
N ILE A 90 -2.85 7.64 -7.91
CA ILE A 90 -2.52 8.62 -8.95
C ILE A 90 -3.56 8.55 -10.09
N GLY A 91 -3.39 9.36 -11.14
CA GLY A 91 -4.38 9.44 -12.22
C GLY A 91 -5.65 10.15 -11.77
N ALA A 92 -6.45 10.62 -12.74
CA ALA A 92 -7.58 11.54 -12.52
C ALA A 92 -7.31 12.69 -11.50
N SER A 93 -6.04 13.09 -11.34
CA SER A 93 -5.62 13.81 -10.15
C SER A 93 -5.86 15.32 -10.26
N PRO A 94 -6.03 16.03 -9.13
CA PRO A 94 -6.02 17.48 -9.11
C PRO A 94 -4.77 18.08 -9.77
N LEU A 95 -4.91 19.32 -10.26
CA LEU A 95 -3.90 20.00 -11.09
C LEU A 95 -2.48 19.97 -10.48
N ILE A 96 -2.36 20.16 -9.17
CA ILE A 96 -1.07 20.19 -8.46
C ILE A 96 -0.30 18.87 -8.56
N SER A 97 -1.00 17.73 -8.61
CA SER A 97 -0.39 16.41 -8.80
C SER A 97 -0.20 16.14 -10.29
N ALA A 98 -1.23 16.39 -11.10
CA ALA A 98 -1.23 16.09 -12.53
C ALA A 98 -0.16 16.87 -13.32
N LEU A 99 0.08 18.16 -13.02
CA LEU A 99 1.13 18.95 -13.68
C LEU A 99 2.53 18.39 -13.45
N ALA A 100 2.75 17.77 -12.29
CA ALA A 100 4.01 17.15 -11.90
C ALA A 100 4.05 15.64 -12.20
N GLN A 101 3.14 15.16 -13.05
CA GLN A 101 3.03 13.75 -13.43
C GLN A 101 2.89 12.81 -12.23
N ASP A 102 2.19 13.25 -11.18
CA ASP A 102 1.94 12.54 -9.93
C ASP A 102 3.19 12.16 -9.12
N ARG A 103 4.38 12.62 -9.54
CA ARG A 103 5.64 12.43 -8.79
C ARG A 103 5.57 12.93 -7.34
N PRO A 104 4.97 14.11 -7.04
CA PRO A 104 4.86 14.56 -5.65
C PRO A 104 3.97 13.62 -4.82
N THR A 105 2.91 13.06 -5.41
CA THR A 105 2.04 12.08 -4.74
C THR A 105 2.82 10.84 -4.36
N VAL A 106 3.59 10.29 -5.29
CA VAL A 106 4.43 9.11 -5.03
C VAL A 106 5.51 9.40 -3.98
N ASP A 107 6.20 10.53 -4.07
CA ASP A 107 7.22 10.94 -3.09
C ASP A 107 6.62 11.10 -1.68
N LEU A 108 5.49 11.80 -1.56
CA LEU A 108 4.89 12.06 -0.26
C LEU A 108 4.28 10.80 0.37
N LEU A 109 3.62 9.93 -0.41
CA LEU A 109 3.14 8.63 0.08
C LEU A 109 4.30 7.75 0.57
N SER A 110 5.44 7.80 -0.13
CA SER A 110 6.67 7.13 0.31
C SER A 110 7.16 7.67 1.66
N ARG A 111 7.17 9.00 1.84
CA ARG A 111 7.63 9.65 3.07
C ARG A 111 6.75 9.38 4.29
N ILE A 112 5.46 9.18 4.10
CA ILE A 112 4.53 8.88 5.19
C ILE A 112 4.44 7.38 5.52
N GLY A 113 5.31 6.57 4.91
CA GLY A 113 5.51 5.17 5.28
C GLY A 113 4.58 4.18 4.59
N LEU A 114 4.01 4.53 3.43
CA LEU A 114 3.29 3.55 2.62
C LEU A 114 4.25 2.40 2.27
N VAL A 115 3.81 1.16 2.44
CA VAL A 115 4.65 -0.02 2.24
C VAL A 115 4.37 -0.70 0.90
N ALA A 116 3.09 -0.82 0.55
CA ALA A 116 2.66 -1.36 -0.72
C ALA A 116 1.28 -0.84 -1.13
N SER A 117 1.00 -0.88 -2.43
CA SER A 117 -0.32 -0.62 -2.99
C SER A 117 -0.68 -1.67 -4.03
N ALA A 118 -1.95 -2.04 -4.15
CA ALA A 118 -2.42 -2.61 -5.41
C ALA A 118 -2.26 -1.58 -6.53
N VAL A 119 -2.13 -2.05 -7.77
CA VAL A 119 -2.32 -1.20 -8.96
C VAL A 119 -3.81 -1.13 -9.26
N GLY A 120 -4.39 0.06 -9.24
CA GLY A 120 -5.75 0.35 -9.71
C GLY A 120 -5.76 0.69 -11.21
N ASN A 121 -6.93 1.06 -11.73
CA ASN A 121 -7.06 1.38 -13.16
C ASN A 121 -6.41 2.72 -13.52
N HIS A 122 -6.45 3.71 -12.62
CA HIS A 122 -5.93 5.04 -12.88
C HIS A 122 -4.40 5.13 -12.87
N GLU A 123 -3.72 4.13 -12.31
CA GLU A 123 -2.28 3.96 -12.52
C GLU A 123 -1.89 3.79 -14.00
N PHE A 124 -2.83 3.41 -14.88
CA PHE A 124 -2.61 3.26 -16.32
C PHE A 124 -3.02 4.48 -17.15
N ASP A 125 -3.47 5.58 -16.55
CA ASP A 125 -3.91 6.80 -17.27
C ASP A 125 -2.83 7.37 -18.20
N ARG A 126 -1.55 7.18 -17.82
CA ARG A 126 -0.37 7.59 -18.62
C ARG A 126 0.39 6.41 -19.23
N GLY A 127 -0.22 5.23 -19.20
CA GLY A 127 0.33 3.99 -19.68
C GLY A 127 1.27 3.26 -18.71
N ALA A 128 1.44 1.97 -18.97
CA ALA A 128 2.24 1.07 -18.13
C ALA A 128 3.68 1.54 -17.92
N GLN A 129 4.31 2.15 -18.93
CA GLN A 129 5.68 2.66 -18.80
C GLN A 129 5.77 3.80 -17.77
N ALA A 130 4.79 4.70 -17.73
CA ALA A 130 4.76 5.77 -16.74
C ALA A 130 4.63 5.21 -15.31
N LEU A 131 3.77 4.20 -15.11
CA LEU A 131 3.66 3.48 -13.85
C LEU A 131 5.01 2.84 -13.44
N LEU A 132 5.68 2.13 -14.36
CA LEU A 132 6.99 1.53 -14.09
C LEU A 132 8.06 2.58 -13.78
N ASP A 133 7.98 3.77 -14.37
CA ASP A 133 8.88 4.89 -14.09
C ASP A 133 8.67 5.50 -12.71
N LEU A 134 7.41 5.59 -12.27
CA LEU A 134 7.06 6.00 -10.91
C LEU A 134 7.46 4.94 -9.89
N GLN A 135 7.28 3.65 -10.18
CA GLN A 135 7.72 2.56 -9.29
C GLN A 135 9.22 2.66 -8.98
N ARG A 136 10.06 3.07 -9.93
CA ARG A 136 11.50 3.24 -9.69
C ARG A 136 11.84 4.37 -8.72
N GLN A 137 10.91 5.30 -8.48
CA GLN A 137 11.06 6.43 -7.56
C GLN A 137 10.32 6.22 -6.25
N ALA A 138 9.35 5.29 -6.22
CA ALA A 138 8.55 5.00 -5.05
C ALA A 138 9.38 4.35 -3.95
N GLY A 139 9.21 4.81 -2.71
CA GLY A 139 9.66 4.12 -1.49
C GLY A 139 8.73 2.99 -1.06
N PHE A 140 7.71 2.67 -1.87
CA PHE A 140 6.75 1.59 -1.66
C PHE A 140 6.64 0.74 -2.93
N GLN A 141 5.99 -0.42 -2.81
CA GLN A 141 5.83 -1.35 -3.93
C GLN A 141 4.39 -1.39 -4.43
N TRP A 142 4.17 -1.08 -5.71
CA TRP A 142 2.94 -1.45 -6.38
C TRP A 142 2.91 -2.94 -6.70
N LEU A 143 1.73 -3.54 -6.57
CA LEU A 143 1.50 -4.97 -6.67
C LEU A 143 0.48 -5.27 -7.77
N ALA A 144 0.81 -6.23 -8.64
CA ALA A 144 0.05 -6.49 -9.86
C ALA A 144 -0.09 -8.00 -10.15
N ALA A 145 -0.74 -8.74 -9.27
CA ALA A 145 -0.94 -10.19 -9.45
C ALA A 145 -1.82 -10.53 -10.67
N SER A 146 -2.84 -9.71 -10.94
CA SER A 146 -3.78 -9.93 -12.04
C SER A 146 -3.35 -9.27 -13.35
N THR A 147 -2.30 -8.43 -13.37
CA THR A 147 -1.91 -7.67 -14.56
C THR A 147 -0.63 -8.20 -15.20
N VAL A 148 -0.74 -8.67 -16.43
CA VAL A 148 0.28 -9.47 -17.10
C VAL A 148 0.68 -8.88 -18.45
N ASP A 149 1.98 -8.78 -18.72
CA ASP A 149 2.50 -8.48 -20.06
C ASP A 149 2.22 -9.67 -20.98
N THR A 150 1.46 -9.45 -22.06
CA THR A 150 0.99 -10.51 -22.96
C THR A 150 2.10 -11.16 -23.79
N ARG A 151 3.23 -10.48 -23.97
CA ARG A 151 4.40 -10.99 -24.70
C ARG A 151 5.22 -11.94 -23.83
N THR A 152 5.34 -11.66 -22.54
CA THR A 152 6.18 -12.44 -21.61
C THR A 152 5.39 -13.43 -20.77
N GLY A 153 4.07 -13.24 -20.62
CA GLY A 153 3.22 -14.01 -19.72
C GLY A 153 3.50 -13.76 -18.23
N ARG A 154 4.32 -12.74 -17.89
CA ARG A 154 4.72 -12.40 -16.52
C ARG A 154 3.96 -11.18 -16.00
N THR A 155 3.77 -11.11 -14.69
CA THR A 155 3.21 -9.91 -14.04
C THR A 155 4.14 -8.72 -14.27
N ILE A 156 3.56 -7.53 -14.48
CA ILE A 156 4.34 -6.31 -14.77
C ILE A 156 5.09 -5.77 -13.55
N LEU A 157 4.60 -6.12 -12.35
CA LEU A 157 5.14 -5.79 -11.04
C LEU A 157 5.04 -7.03 -10.15
N PRO A 158 5.66 -7.07 -8.97
CA PRO A 158 5.52 -8.21 -8.07
C PRO A 158 4.04 -8.47 -7.74
N PRO A 159 3.59 -9.73 -7.69
CA PRO A 159 2.19 -10.05 -7.44
C PRO A 159 1.77 -9.76 -5.98
N TYR A 160 2.70 -9.93 -5.04
CA TYR A 160 2.46 -9.76 -3.62
C TYR A 160 3.74 -9.36 -2.88
N ILE A 161 3.57 -8.94 -1.62
CA ILE A 161 4.64 -8.91 -0.62
C ILE A 161 4.26 -9.77 0.57
N VAL A 162 5.26 -10.23 1.32
CA VAL A 162 5.06 -10.87 2.62
C VAL A 162 5.71 -10.00 3.70
N ARG A 163 5.04 -9.85 4.84
CA ARG A 163 5.53 -9.16 6.03
C ARG A 163 5.37 -10.07 7.23
N ARG A 164 6.40 -10.14 8.06
CA ARG A 164 6.45 -11.02 9.22
C ARG A 164 6.18 -10.21 10.48
N PHE A 165 5.17 -10.60 11.25
CA PHE A 165 4.81 -10.01 12.55
C PHE A 165 4.92 -11.10 13.61
N ASP A 166 5.88 -10.99 14.52
CA ASP A 166 6.08 -11.94 15.61
C ASP A 166 6.08 -13.42 15.18
N GLY A 167 6.73 -13.71 14.05
CA GLY A 167 6.82 -15.08 13.54
C GLY A 167 5.67 -15.52 12.63
N ILE A 168 4.66 -14.66 12.42
CA ILE A 168 3.53 -14.90 11.51
C ILE A 168 3.75 -14.16 10.20
N ASP A 169 3.74 -14.89 9.08
CA ASP A 169 3.85 -14.31 7.75
C ASP A 169 2.46 -13.87 7.24
N VAL A 170 2.35 -12.61 6.84
CA VAL A 170 1.14 -12.00 6.29
C VAL A 170 1.43 -11.55 4.86
N ALA A 171 0.70 -12.10 3.89
CA ALA A 171 0.83 -11.74 2.49
C ALA A 171 -0.18 -10.65 2.08
N PHE A 172 0.28 -9.68 1.30
CA PHE A 172 -0.55 -8.65 0.67
C PHE A 172 -0.49 -8.86 -0.85
N ILE A 173 -1.62 -9.16 -1.47
CA ILE A 173 -1.74 -9.47 -2.90
C ILE A 173 -2.39 -8.27 -3.59
N GLY A 174 -1.77 -7.75 -4.66
CA GLY A 174 -2.34 -6.64 -5.42
C GLY A 174 -3.13 -7.10 -6.62
N LEU A 175 -4.36 -6.63 -6.77
CA LEU A 175 -5.25 -6.97 -7.87
C LEU A 175 -5.73 -5.69 -8.53
N THR A 176 -5.66 -5.66 -9.85
CA THR A 176 -6.33 -4.66 -10.68
C THR A 176 -7.61 -5.26 -11.23
N LEU A 177 -8.66 -4.44 -11.36
CA LEU A 177 -9.95 -4.82 -11.89
C LEU A 177 -9.83 -5.46 -13.29
N ALA A 178 -10.45 -6.62 -13.51
CA ALA A 178 -10.43 -7.31 -14.81
C ALA A 178 -11.05 -6.46 -15.94
N ALA A 179 -11.99 -5.59 -15.59
CA ALA A 179 -12.65 -4.66 -16.49
C ALA A 179 -11.82 -3.41 -16.84
N THR A 180 -10.59 -3.24 -16.32
CA THR A 180 -9.74 -2.08 -16.61
C THR A 180 -9.64 -1.71 -18.10
N PRO A 181 -9.53 -2.66 -19.05
CA PRO A 181 -9.49 -2.33 -20.48
C PRO A 181 -10.75 -1.64 -21.05
N SER A 182 -11.89 -1.69 -20.36
CA SER A 182 -13.12 -1.02 -20.80
C SER A 182 -13.30 0.39 -20.20
N ILE A 183 -12.48 0.75 -19.20
CA ILE A 183 -12.61 2.02 -18.46
C ILE A 183 -11.37 2.91 -18.54
N VAL A 184 -10.27 2.43 -19.13
CA VAL A 184 -9.03 3.18 -19.40
C VAL A 184 -8.82 3.32 -20.91
N ALA A 185 -8.11 4.36 -21.33
CA ALA A 185 -7.69 4.53 -22.72
C ALA A 185 -6.92 3.29 -23.23
N ALA A 186 -7.26 2.80 -24.42
CA ALA A 186 -6.70 1.58 -25.00
C ALA A 186 -5.16 1.59 -25.05
N ASP A 187 -4.57 2.74 -25.38
CA ASP A 187 -3.11 2.91 -25.43
C ASP A 187 -2.45 2.75 -24.06
N GLY A 188 -3.15 3.09 -22.97
CA GLY A 188 -2.63 2.98 -21.61
C GLY A 188 -2.44 1.54 -21.14
N VAL A 189 -3.22 0.62 -21.70
CA VAL A 189 -3.26 -0.81 -21.35
C VAL A 189 -2.81 -1.73 -22.48
N ALA A 190 -2.28 -1.15 -23.57
CA ALA A 190 -1.84 -1.91 -24.73
C ALA A 190 -0.76 -2.95 -24.35
N GLY A 191 -0.96 -4.19 -24.80
CA GLY A 191 -0.04 -5.29 -24.48
C GLY A 191 -0.20 -5.87 -23.07
N LEU A 192 -1.24 -5.49 -22.32
CA LEU A 192 -1.54 -6.05 -21.00
C LEU A 192 -2.79 -6.94 -21.04
N ALA A 193 -2.79 -7.97 -20.19
CA ALA A 193 -3.95 -8.77 -19.86
C ALA A 193 -4.29 -8.60 -18.37
N PHE A 194 -5.57 -8.43 -18.08
CA PHE A 194 -6.12 -8.31 -16.72
C PHE A 194 -6.92 -9.57 -16.43
N ARG A 195 -6.40 -10.40 -15.54
CA ARG A 195 -6.98 -11.69 -15.16
C ARG A 195 -8.09 -11.50 -14.13
N ASP A 196 -8.99 -12.47 -14.07
CA ASP A 196 -10.01 -12.56 -13.02
C ASP A 196 -9.36 -12.56 -11.63
N GLU A 197 -9.90 -11.73 -10.75
CA GLU A 197 -9.34 -11.43 -9.44
C GLU A 197 -9.40 -12.67 -8.53
N ALA A 198 -10.55 -13.34 -8.49
CA ALA A 198 -10.77 -14.50 -7.62
C ALA A 198 -9.92 -15.70 -8.06
N GLN A 199 -9.87 -15.98 -9.36
CA GLN A 199 -9.02 -17.04 -9.93
C GLN A 199 -7.54 -16.76 -9.67
N THR A 200 -7.12 -15.49 -9.81
CA THR A 200 -5.74 -15.09 -9.53
C THR A 200 -5.36 -15.31 -8.07
N VAL A 201 -6.21 -14.92 -7.12
CA VAL A 201 -5.97 -15.14 -5.69
C VAL A 201 -5.92 -16.63 -5.36
N ASN A 202 -6.90 -17.41 -5.83
CA ASN A 202 -6.97 -18.84 -5.56
C ASN A 202 -5.74 -19.60 -6.10
N ALA A 203 -5.13 -19.12 -7.19
CA ALA A 203 -3.91 -19.71 -7.73
C ALA A 203 -2.63 -19.38 -6.91
N LEU A 204 -2.67 -18.34 -6.08
CA LEU A 204 -1.54 -17.87 -5.27
C LEU A 204 -1.56 -18.41 -3.84
N VAL A 205 -2.73 -18.77 -3.31
CA VAL A 205 -2.87 -19.33 -1.96
C VAL A 205 -2.61 -20.84 -2.02
N PRO A 206 -1.61 -21.36 -1.27
CA PRO A 206 -1.41 -22.81 -1.16
C PRO A 206 -2.68 -23.47 -0.60
N GLY A 207 -3.13 -24.53 -1.26
CA GLY A 207 -4.25 -25.37 -0.79
C GLY A 207 -3.89 -26.28 0.36
#